data_AF-A0A967L192-F1
#
_entry.id   AF-A0A967L192-F1
#
_cell.length_a   1.000
_cell.length_b   1.000
_cell.length_c   1.000
_cell.angle_alpha   90.00
_cell.angle_beta   90.00
_cell.angle_gamma   90.00
#
_symmetry.space_group_name_H-M   'P 1'
#
loop_
_entity.id
_entity.type
_entity.pdbx_description
1 polymer ?
#
loop_
_entity_poly.entity_id
_entity_poly.type
_entity_poly.pdbx_seq_one_letter_code
_entity_poly.pdbx_strand_id
1 'polypeptide(L)'
;MPGITQGRDIGIIDTARLVTIIDAIGMLESSPAWTAKDQSEMREWCTEYLKWLRTSKHGLGEEKKLNNHGTWYDAQVVSLALYTGQKNLARQILQKVPARRINKQIEPDGKQPHELARTKSLGYSAGNLRGLFNLATMADKLGIDLWHYESPDGRSIKKALDFLAKYVDTNQKWPYKQITRQSPASLFSLLRRASIAYNDDKYEEIIKKIPPDEIIDSRTNLLWPNPLNRPSPHLSFLHFDFKHCFFFLPPPPSPTIILSDTRYDLRNCF
;
A
#
# COMPACT_ATOMS: atom_id res chain seq x y z
N MET A 1 9.28 -25.53 -7.22
CA MET A 1 10.75 -25.49 -7.37
C MET A 1 11.05 -24.99 -8.77
N PRO A 2 11.93 -23.99 -8.95
CA PRO A 2 12.31 -23.51 -10.28
C PRO A 2 12.75 -24.70 -11.16
N GLY A 3 12.29 -24.76 -12.41
CA GLY A 3 12.65 -25.81 -13.37
C GLY A 3 11.94 -27.16 -13.23
N ILE A 4 11.17 -27.39 -12.15
CA ILE A 4 10.47 -28.68 -11.91
C ILE A 4 8.95 -28.54 -12.00
N THR A 5 8.43 -27.35 -11.68
CA THR A 5 6.99 -27.07 -11.70
C THR A 5 6.73 -25.83 -12.54
N GLN A 6 5.66 -25.81 -13.33
CA GLN A 6 5.22 -24.66 -14.14
C GLN A 6 4.77 -23.43 -13.32
N GLY A 7 5.00 -23.41 -12.01
CA GLY A 7 4.50 -22.41 -11.07
C GLY A 7 3.22 -22.85 -10.36
N ARG A 8 2.85 -22.11 -9.31
CA ARG A 8 1.57 -22.23 -8.59
C ARG A 8 1.08 -20.82 -8.30
N ASP A 9 -0.23 -20.67 -8.16
CA ASP A 9 -0.88 -19.38 -7.92
C ASP A 9 -0.24 -18.61 -6.75
N ILE A 10 0.08 -19.34 -5.67
CA ILE A 10 0.72 -18.82 -4.45
C ILE A 10 2.10 -18.19 -4.68
N GLY A 11 2.74 -18.41 -5.83
CA GLY A 11 4.02 -17.80 -6.17
C GLY A 11 3.91 -16.30 -6.47
N ILE A 12 2.70 -15.77 -6.71
CA ILE A 12 2.46 -14.33 -6.89
C ILE A 12 2.74 -13.55 -5.60
N ILE A 13 2.76 -14.20 -4.44
CA ILE A 13 3.16 -13.53 -3.19
C ILE A 13 4.62 -13.07 -3.22
N ASP A 14 5.49 -13.71 -4.01
CA ASP A 14 6.91 -13.35 -4.10
C ASP A 14 7.09 -11.95 -4.70
N THR A 15 6.16 -11.51 -5.55
CA THR A 15 6.13 -10.17 -6.14
C THR A 15 5.36 -9.15 -5.31
N ALA A 16 4.85 -9.49 -4.12
CA ALA A 16 4.13 -8.56 -3.24
C ALA A 16 4.92 -7.27 -2.91
N ARG A 17 6.26 -7.35 -2.94
CA ARG A 17 7.15 -6.20 -2.74
C ARG A 17 7.20 -5.22 -3.93
N LEU A 18 6.68 -5.58 -5.10
CA LEU A 18 6.57 -4.66 -6.24
C LEU A 18 5.72 -3.42 -5.89
N VAL A 19 4.78 -3.55 -4.95
CA VAL A 19 3.98 -2.41 -4.45
C VAL A 19 4.89 -1.27 -3.98
N THR A 20 6.00 -1.56 -3.29
CA THR A 20 6.94 -0.53 -2.80
C THR A 20 7.95 -0.06 -3.86
N ILE A 21 8.16 -0.87 -4.91
CA ILE A 21 9.11 -0.53 -5.99
C ILE A 21 8.51 0.54 -6.89
N ILE A 22 7.19 0.51 -7.11
CA ILE A 22 6.47 1.50 -7.90
C ILE A 22 6.62 2.92 -7.32
N ASP A 23 6.50 3.06 -5.99
CA ASP A 23 6.73 4.34 -5.32
C ASP A 23 8.19 4.81 -5.49
N ALA A 24 9.14 3.88 -5.37
CA ALA A 24 10.55 4.17 -5.56
C ALA A 24 10.87 4.63 -7.00
N ILE A 25 10.23 4.03 -8.02
CA ILE A 25 10.35 4.49 -9.41
C ILE A 25 9.84 5.93 -9.54
N GLY A 26 8.70 6.26 -8.89
CA GLY A 26 8.21 7.63 -8.85
C GLY A 26 9.20 8.63 -8.23
N MET A 27 9.95 8.22 -7.20
CA MET A 27 11.02 9.04 -6.62
C MET A 27 12.25 9.17 -7.54
N LEU A 28 12.49 8.19 -8.40
CA LEU A 28 13.60 8.22 -9.36
C LEU A 28 13.32 9.14 -10.56
N GLU A 29 12.06 9.49 -10.84
CA GLU A 29 11.71 10.35 -11.99
C GLU A 29 12.44 11.71 -12.00
N SER A 30 12.85 12.23 -10.84
CA SER A 30 13.62 13.48 -10.74
C SER A 30 15.14 13.29 -10.93
N SER A 31 15.62 12.05 -11.06
CA SER A 31 17.04 11.74 -11.20
C SER A 31 17.48 11.89 -12.66
N PRO A 32 18.60 12.57 -12.95
CA PRO A 32 19.14 12.63 -14.31
C PRO A 32 19.60 11.27 -14.84
N ALA A 33 19.82 10.28 -13.96
CA ALA A 33 20.17 8.91 -14.33
C ALA A 33 18.95 8.05 -14.72
N TRP A 34 17.73 8.50 -14.42
CA TRP A 34 16.50 7.81 -14.80
C TRP A 34 15.91 8.51 -16.03
N THR A 35 16.18 7.95 -17.21
CA THR A 35 15.82 8.61 -18.46
C THR A 35 14.32 8.47 -18.75
N ALA A 36 13.82 9.32 -19.65
CA ALA A 36 12.45 9.18 -20.16
C ALA A 36 12.21 7.82 -20.83
N LYS A 37 13.27 7.21 -21.41
CA LYS A 37 13.21 5.86 -21.99
C LYS A 37 13.01 4.81 -20.90
N ASP A 38 13.80 4.86 -19.83
CA ASP A 38 13.66 3.94 -18.68
C ASP A 38 12.25 4.02 -18.09
N GLN A 39 11.72 5.24 -17.93
CA GLN A 39 10.36 5.46 -17.43
C GLN A 39 9.30 4.84 -18.34
N SER A 40 9.44 5.01 -19.66
CA SER A 40 8.51 4.45 -20.64
C SER A 40 8.53 2.92 -20.64
N GLU A 41 9.72 2.31 -20.72
CA GLU A 41 9.89 0.85 -20.75
C GLU A 41 9.43 0.20 -19.43
N MET A 42 9.69 0.84 -18.29
CA MET A 42 9.20 0.37 -16.99
C MET A 42 7.66 0.42 -16.91
N ARG A 43 7.04 1.48 -17.43
CA ARG A 43 5.57 1.60 -17.49
C ARG A 43 4.96 0.54 -18.41
N GLU A 44 5.59 0.26 -19.55
CA GLU A 44 5.17 -0.79 -20.48
C GLU A 44 5.24 -2.17 -19.82
N TRP A 45 6.37 -2.49 -19.18
CA TRP A 45 6.54 -3.74 -18.45
C TRP A 45 5.48 -3.92 -17.35
N CYS A 46 5.24 -2.88 -16.54
CA CYS A 46 4.19 -2.91 -15.52
C CYS A 46 2.79 -3.09 -16.12
N THR A 47 2.53 -2.53 -17.30
CA THR A 47 1.23 -2.67 -18.00
C THR A 47 1.00 -4.11 -18.45
N GLU A 48 2.00 -4.74 -19.07
CA GLU A 48 1.91 -6.13 -19.49
C GLU A 48 1.85 -7.10 -18.31
N TYR A 49 2.61 -6.82 -17.24
CA TYR A 49 2.54 -7.62 -16.02
C TYR A 49 1.17 -7.53 -15.34
N LEU A 50 0.58 -6.34 -15.25
CA LEU A 50 -0.77 -6.14 -14.74
C LEU A 50 -1.82 -6.89 -15.58
N LYS A 51 -1.69 -6.86 -16.90
CA LYS A 51 -2.55 -7.62 -17.81
C LYS A 51 -2.43 -9.12 -17.53
N TRP A 52 -1.21 -9.65 -17.45
CA TRP A 52 -0.96 -11.05 -17.13
C TRP A 52 -1.53 -11.45 -15.76
N LEU A 53 -1.37 -10.63 -14.72
CA LEU A 53 -1.93 -10.89 -13.39
C LEU A 53 -3.46 -11.01 -13.41
N ARG A 54 -4.13 -10.30 -14.32
CA ARG A 54 -5.60 -10.26 -14.38
C ARG A 54 -6.22 -11.27 -15.32
N THR A 55 -5.45 -11.84 -16.26
CA THR A 55 -5.97 -12.77 -17.26
C THR A 55 -5.37 -14.18 -17.17
N SER A 56 -4.19 -14.33 -16.57
CA SER A 56 -3.55 -15.64 -16.43
C SER A 56 -4.30 -16.53 -15.44
N LYS A 57 -4.23 -17.85 -15.67
CA LYS A 57 -4.78 -18.85 -14.75
C LYS A 57 -4.23 -18.69 -13.32
N HIS A 58 -2.94 -18.40 -13.18
CA HIS A 58 -2.29 -18.22 -11.88
C HIS A 58 -2.75 -16.95 -11.18
N GLY A 59 -2.83 -15.84 -11.92
CA GLY A 59 -3.36 -14.58 -11.41
C GLY A 59 -4.79 -14.71 -10.89
N LEU A 60 -5.67 -15.32 -11.69
CA LEU A 60 -7.06 -15.58 -11.30
C LEU A 60 -7.18 -16.59 -10.15
N GLY A 61 -6.21 -17.49 -9.99
CA GLY A 61 -6.14 -18.42 -8.87
C GLY A 61 -5.76 -17.73 -7.54
N GLU A 62 -4.84 -16.77 -7.61
CA GLU A 62 -4.39 -15.99 -6.45
C GLU A 62 -5.47 -14.97 -6.00
N GLU A 63 -6.13 -14.34 -6.97
CA GLU A 63 -7.25 -13.40 -6.76
C GLU A 63 -8.38 -13.98 -5.90
N LYS A 64 -8.61 -15.30 -6.01
CA LYS A 64 -9.65 -16.06 -5.31
C LYS A 64 -9.25 -16.52 -3.90
N LYS A 65 -8.01 -16.33 -3.47
CA LYS A 65 -7.58 -16.76 -2.13
C LYS A 65 -8.32 -15.97 -1.05
N LEU A 66 -8.71 -16.68 0.01
CA LEU A 66 -9.44 -16.13 1.17
C LEU A 66 -8.52 -15.71 2.32
N ASN A 67 -7.21 -15.80 2.13
CA ASN A 67 -6.21 -15.42 3.12
C ASN A 67 -5.36 -14.25 2.57
N ASN A 68 -4.22 -13.96 3.21
CA ASN A 68 -3.31 -12.88 2.86
C ASN A 68 -2.90 -12.83 1.38
N HIS A 69 -2.90 -13.95 0.66
CA HIS A 69 -2.61 -13.97 -0.77
C HIS A 69 -3.60 -13.13 -1.58
N GLY A 70 -4.90 -13.23 -1.29
CA GLY A 70 -5.91 -12.45 -2.01
C GLY A 70 -5.80 -10.95 -1.70
N THR A 71 -5.41 -10.60 -0.48
CA THR A 71 -5.15 -9.21 -0.06
C THR A 71 -3.95 -8.63 -0.80
N TRP A 72 -2.84 -9.38 -0.85
CA TRP A 72 -1.63 -8.94 -1.55
C TRP A 72 -1.78 -8.96 -3.07
N TYR A 73 -2.62 -9.83 -3.63
CA TYR A 73 -3.02 -9.75 -5.02
C TYR A 73 -3.71 -8.41 -5.33
N ASP A 74 -4.76 -8.06 -4.56
CA ASP A 74 -5.46 -6.79 -4.77
C ASP A 74 -4.52 -5.59 -4.60
N ALA A 75 -3.64 -5.61 -3.58
CA ALA A 75 -2.68 -4.54 -3.34
C ALA A 75 -1.70 -4.36 -4.52
N GLN A 76 -1.20 -5.45 -5.09
CA GLN A 76 -0.34 -5.42 -6.28
C GLN A 76 -1.09 -4.86 -7.50
N VAL A 77 -2.29 -5.36 -7.78
CA VAL A 77 -3.08 -4.94 -8.93
C VAL A 77 -3.48 -3.48 -8.83
N VAL A 78 -3.88 -3.00 -7.65
CA VAL A 78 -4.22 -1.58 -7.43
C VAL A 78 -2.99 -0.69 -7.61
N SER A 79 -1.85 -1.05 -7.04
CA SER A 79 -0.61 -0.28 -7.15
C SER A 79 -0.16 -0.16 -8.62
N LEU A 80 -0.14 -1.28 -9.36
CA LEU A 80 0.18 -1.31 -10.80
C LEU A 80 -0.84 -0.52 -11.62
N ALA A 81 -2.13 -0.62 -11.30
CA ALA A 81 -3.18 0.11 -12.00
C ALA A 81 -3.03 1.62 -11.81
N LEU A 82 -2.68 2.08 -10.60
CA LEU A 82 -2.39 3.49 -10.35
C LEU A 82 -1.16 3.96 -11.13
N TYR A 83 -0.07 3.20 -11.08
CA TYR A 83 1.18 3.51 -11.79
C TYR A 83 1.02 3.62 -13.30
N THR A 84 0.23 2.71 -13.89
CA THR A 84 -0.03 2.65 -15.34
C THR A 84 -1.19 3.54 -15.78
N GLY A 85 -1.71 4.40 -14.89
CA GLY A 85 -2.78 5.36 -15.20
C GLY A 85 -4.20 4.78 -15.27
N GLN A 86 -4.38 3.49 -14.96
CA GLN A 86 -5.67 2.78 -14.97
C GLN A 86 -6.48 3.02 -13.67
N LYS A 87 -6.74 4.29 -13.33
CA LYS A 87 -7.43 4.69 -12.09
C LYS A 87 -8.84 4.08 -11.92
N ASN A 88 -9.57 3.88 -13.03
CA ASN A 88 -10.89 3.24 -12.99
C ASN A 88 -10.82 1.78 -12.52
N LEU A 89 -9.81 1.03 -12.97
CA LEU A 89 -9.57 -0.34 -12.52
C LEU A 89 -9.22 -0.36 -11.02
N ALA A 90 -8.32 0.52 -10.57
CA ALA A 90 -7.97 0.65 -9.16
C ALA A 90 -9.22 0.92 -8.30
N ARG A 91 -10.05 1.89 -8.69
CA ARG A 91 -11.31 2.23 -8.01
C ARG A 91 -12.25 1.02 -7.91
N GLN A 92 -12.47 0.29 -9.01
CA GLN A 92 -13.35 -0.88 -9.04
C GLN A 92 -12.91 -1.99 -8.07
N ILE A 93 -11.60 -2.20 -7.94
CA ILE A 93 -11.06 -3.21 -7.02
C ILE A 93 -11.21 -2.72 -5.57
N LEU A 94 -10.81 -1.48 -5.29
CA LEU A 94 -10.87 -0.88 -3.96
C LEU A 94 -12.30 -0.84 -3.39
N GLN A 95 -13.30 -0.54 -4.21
CA GLN A 95 -14.71 -0.58 -3.81
C GLN A 95 -15.19 -1.99 -3.42
N LYS A 96 -14.52 -3.06 -3.89
CA LYS A 96 -14.84 -4.45 -3.55
C LYS A 96 -14.05 -4.98 -2.36
N VAL A 97 -13.01 -4.28 -1.90
CA VAL A 97 -12.17 -4.69 -0.75
C VAL A 97 -12.99 -4.96 0.52
N PRO A 98 -13.99 -4.13 0.89
CA PRO A 98 -14.82 -4.42 2.06
C PRO A 98 -15.46 -5.82 2.01
N ALA A 99 -16.20 -6.12 0.94
CA ALA A 99 -16.92 -7.38 0.80
C ALA A 99 -16.01 -8.59 0.54
N ARG A 100 -14.91 -8.40 -0.19
CA ARG A 100 -14.03 -9.50 -0.64
C ARG A 100 -12.90 -9.83 0.33
N ARG A 101 -12.43 -8.85 1.10
CA ARG A 101 -11.25 -8.97 1.97
C ARG A 101 -11.63 -8.75 3.42
N ILE A 102 -12.07 -7.53 3.79
CA ILE A 102 -12.33 -7.21 5.21
C ILE A 102 -13.37 -8.17 5.80
N ASN A 103 -14.56 -8.28 5.18
CA ASN A 103 -15.66 -9.08 5.70
C ASN A 103 -15.38 -10.59 5.66
N LYS A 104 -14.44 -11.05 4.83
CA LYS A 104 -14.13 -12.47 4.66
C LYS A 104 -12.93 -12.92 5.47
N GLN A 105 -12.07 -12.00 5.88
CA GLN A 105 -10.78 -12.32 6.50
C GLN A 105 -10.67 -11.87 7.96
N ILE A 106 -11.49 -10.90 8.37
CA ILE A 106 -11.48 -10.33 9.72
C ILE A 106 -12.80 -10.68 10.40
N GLU A 107 -12.72 -11.19 11.62
CA GLU A 107 -13.88 -11.38 12.50
C GLU A 107 -14.19 -10.13 13.32
N PRO A 108 -15.40 -10.02 13.92
CA PRO A 108 -15.78 -8.85 14.73
C PRO A 108 -14.82 -8.49 15.86
N ASP A 109 -14.09 -9.48 16.40
CA ASP A 109 -13.09 -9.30 17.45
C ASP A 109 -11.68 -8.97 16.92
N GLY A 110 -11.52 -8.80 15.61
CA GLY A 110 -10.27 -8.50 14.92
C GLY A 110 -9.42 -9.73 14.57
N LYS A 111 -9.84 -10.94 14.94
CA LYS A 111 -9.10 -12.15 14.57
C LYS A 111 -9.10 -12.36 13.07
N GLN A 112 -8.04 -12.99 12.58
CA GLN A 112 -7.85 -13.35 11.18
C GLN A 112 -7.75 -14.87 11.05
N PRO A 113 -8.87 -15.62 10.96
CA PRO A 113 -8.88 -17.07 11.19
C PRO A 113 -7.91 -17.86 10.31
N HIS A 114 -7.84 -17.52 9.01
CA HIS A 114 -6.93 -18.17 8.07
C HIS A 114 -5.44 -17.96 8.40
N GLU A 115 -5.09 -16.81 8.98
CA GLU A 115 -3.72 -16.50 9.40
C GLU A 115 -3.39 -17.10 10.77
N LEU A 116 -4.37 -17.11 11.68
CA LEU A 116 -4.24 -17.72 13.01
C LEU A 116 -4.05 -19.24 12.94
N ALA A 117 -4.56 -19.88 11.90
CA ALA A 117 -4.35 -21.31 11.64
C ALA A 117 -2.92 -21.66 11.17
N ARG A 118 -2.05 -20.67 10.91
CA ARG A 118 -0.70 -20.90 10.39
C ARG A 118 0.31 -21.18 11.49
N THR A 119 1.42 -21.84 11.13
CA THR A 119 2.52 -22.13 12.06
C THR A 119 3.30 -20.89 12.51
N LYS A 120 3.24 -19.81 11.73
CA LYS A 120 3.80 -18.48 12.02
C LYS A 120 2.66 -17.45 12.12
N SER A 121 1.63 -17.76 12.91
CA SER A 121 0.34 -17.06 12.91
C SER A 121 0.42 -15.54 13.14
N LEU A 122 1.26 -15.07 14.05
CA LEU A 122 1.44 -13.63 14.29
C LEU A 122 2.06 -12.94 13.07
N GLY A 123 3.08 -13.55 12.48
CA GLY A 123 3.73 -13.04 11.28
C GLY A 123 2.78 -12.97 10.08
N TYR A 124 1.95 -14.00 9.89
CA TYR A 124 0.92 -14.02 8.84
C TYR A 124 -0.17 -12.98 9.08
N SER A 125 -0.65 -12.82 10.31
CA SER A 125 -1.69 -11.84 10.66
C SER A 125 -1.21 -10.41 10.45
N ALA A 126 0.04 -10.11 10.86
CA ALA A 126 0.68 -8.82 10.59
C ALA A 126 0.94 -8.62 9.08
N GLY A 127 1.28 -9.69 8.36
CA GLY A 127 1.50 -9.69 6.91
C GLY A 127 0.24 -9.36 6.12
N ASN A 128 -0.89 -9.97 6.45
CA ASN A 128 -2.17 -9.65 5.84
C ASN A 128 -2.59 -8.21 6.15
N LEU A 129 -2.46 -7.79 7.41
CA LEU A 129 -2.83 -6.44 7.84
C LEU A 129 -2.01 -5.37 7.10
N ARG A 130 -0.73 -5.62 6.81
CA ARG A 130 0.10 -4.73 5.97
C ARG A 130 -0.47 -4.56 4.56
N GLY A 131 -0.98 -5.63 3.96
CA GLY A 131 -1.65 -5.57 2.66
C GLY A 131 -2.94 -4.74 2.70
N LEU A 132 -3.77 -4.93 3.74
CA LEU A 132 -4.99 -4.14 3.95
C LEU A 132 -4.70 -2.65 4.18
N PHE A 133 -3.65 -2.33 4.95
CA PHE A 133 -3.19 -0.96 5.15
C PHE A 133 -2.75 -0.32 3.84
N ASN A 134 -2.03 -1.06 2.98
CA ASN A 134 -1.65 -0.56 1.65
C ASN A 134 -2.86 -0.28 0.78
N LEU A 135 -3.86 -1.17 0.78
CA LEU A 135 -5.14 -0.94 0.09
C LEU A 135 -5.82 0.33 0.60
N ALA A 136 -5.91 0.51 1.92
CA ALA A 136 -6.53 1.70 2.52
C ALA A 136 -5.78 3.00 2.15
N THR A 137 -4.45 3.01 2.24
CA THR A 137 -3.63 4.16 1.81
C THR A 137 -3.86 4.51 0.33
N MET A 138 -3.96 3.52 -0.56
CA MET A 138 -4.24 3.76 -1.98
C MET A 138 -5.70 4.19 -2.22
N ALA A 139 -6.64 3.71 -1.39
CA ALA A 139 -8.05 4.07 -1.44
C ALA A 139 -8.30 5.55 -1.14
N ASP A 140 -7.59 6.10 -0.15
CA ASP A 140 -7.68 7.53 0.22
C ASP A 140 -7.40 8.44 -0.98
N LYS A 141 -6.43 8.07 -1.83
CA LYS A 141 -6.07 8.84 -3.04
C LYS A 141 -7.18 8.88 -4.08
N LEU A 142 -8.14 7.96 -4.00
CA LEU A 142 -9.31 7.90 -4.87
C LEU A 142 -10.62 8.30 -4.15
N GLY A 143 -10.52 8.82 -2.93
CA GLY A 143 -11.68 9.23 -2.12
C GLY A 143 -12.51 8.07 -1.58
N ILE A 144 -11.93 6.87 -1.43
CA ILE A 144 -12.58 5.71 -0.83
C ILE A 144 -12.02 5.52 0.57
N ASP A 145 -12.87 5.66 1.58
CA ASP A 145 -12.46 5.48 2.98
C ASP A 145 -12.55 4.00 3.40
N LEU A 146 -11.42 3.29 3.31
CA LEU A 146 -11.30 1.93 3.85
C LEU A 146 -10.81 1.91 5.29
N TRP A 147 -10.24 3.00 5.80
CA TRP A 147 -9.77 3.08 7.18
C TRP A 147 -10.94 3.00 8.15
N HIS A 148 -12.01 3.76 7.89
CA HIS A 148 -13.19 3.83 8.73
C HIS A 148 -14.31 2.87 8.29
N TYR A 149 -14.06 2.00 7.32
CA TYR A 149 -15.02 0.96 6.98
C TYR A 149 -15.22 -0.01 8.15
N GLU A 150 -16.49 -0.24 8.48
CA GLU A 150 -16.94 -1.26 9.44
C GLU A 150 -18.12 -2.04 8.83
N SER A 151 -18.08 -3.37 8.91
CA SER A 151 -19.22 -4.20 8.51
C SER A 151 -20.37 -4.09 9.51
N PRO A 152 -21.61 -4.50 9.17
CA PRO A 152 -22.74 -4.48 10.10
C PRO A 152 -22.50 -5.24 11.42
N ASP A 153 -21.64 -6.26 11.41
CA ASP A 153 -21.24 -7.03 12.59
C ASP A 153 -19.91 -6.58 13.22
N GLY A 154 -19.34 -5.44 12.80
CA GLY A 154 -18.21 -4.80 13.47
C GLY A 154 -16.81 -5.18 12.96
N ARG A 155 -16.68 -5.81 11.79
CA ARG A 155 -15.38 -6.18 11.19
C ARG A 155 -14.73 -4.95 10.57
N SER A 156 -13.48 -4.68 10.91
CA SER A 156 -12.73 -3.57 10.32
C SER A 156 -11.22 -3.78 10.37
N ILE A 157 -10.49 -3.02 9.53
CA ILE A 157 -9.02 -2.96 9.56
C ILE A 157 -8.53 -2.53 10.96
N LYS A 158 -9.24 -1.58 11.59
CA LYS A 158 -8.94 -1.09 12.94
C LYS A 158 -9.05 -2.20 14.00
N LYS A 159 -10.11 -3.02 13.96
CA LYS A 159 -10.27 -4.16 14.88
C LYS A 159 -9.14 -5.18 14.73
N ALA A 160 -8.73 -5.47 13.50
CA ALA A 160 -7.60 -6.37 13.26
C ALA A 160 -6.29 -5.84 13.84
N LEU A 161 -6.03 -4.54 13.75
CA LEU A 161 -4.89 -3.93 14.43
C LEU A 161 -5.04 -4.00 15.96
N ASP A 162 -6.20 -3.60 16.49
CA ASP A 162 -6.47 -3.60 17.93
C ASP A 162 -6.33 -4.99 18.55
N PHE A 163 -6.63 -6.06 17.81
CA PHE A 163 -6.36 -7.44 18.22
C PHE A 163 -4.85 -7.72 18.32
N LEU A 164 -4.06 -7.37 17.31
CA LEU A 164 -2.62 -7.63 17.29
C LEU A 164 -1.82 -6.75 18.26
N ALA A 165 -2.24 -5.49 18.43
CA ALA A 165 -1.58 -4.50 19.25
C ALA A 165 -1.48 -4.91 20.74
N LYS A 166 -2.42 -5.73 21.23
CA LYS A 166 -2.39 -6.30 22.58
C LYS A 166 -1.11 -7.09 22.87
N TYR A 167 -0.54 -7.71 21.85
CA TYR A 167 0.63 -8.61 21.97
C TYR A 167 1.96 -7.92 21.67
N VAL A 168 1.96 -6.59 21.54
CA VAL A 168 3.19 -5.78 21.63
C VAL A 168 3.72 -5.82 23.06
N ASP A 169 2.80 -5.82 24.04
CA ASP A 169 3.14 -6.00 25.44
C ASP A 169 3.61 -7.44 25.68
N THR A 170 4.88 -7.61 26.02
CA THR A 170 5.50 -8.93 26.18
C THR A 170 4.94 -9.72 27.36
N ASN A 171 4.20 -9.08 28.27
CA ASN A 171 3.46 -9.77 29.33
C ASN A 171 2.22 -10.51 28.80
N GLN A 172 1.70 -10.11 27.63
CA GLN A 172 0.59 -10.78 26.96
C GLN A 172 1.12 -11.90 26.07
N LYS A 173 0.84 -13.15 26.47
CA LYS A 173 1.27 -14.32 25.69
C LYS A 173 0.42 -14.49 24.44
N TRP A 174 1.07 -14.65 23.29
CA TRP A 174 0.41 -15.00 22.04
C TRP A 174 -0.18 -16.43 22.14
N PRO A 175 -1.52 -16.61 22.04
CA PRO A 175 -2.16 -17.89 22.34
C PRO A 175 -2.22 -18.84 21.13
N TYR A 176 -1.62 -18.48 19.99
CA TYR A 176 -1.61 -19.28 18.76
C TYR A 176 -0.20 -19.77 18.40
N LYS A 177 -0.10 -20.67 17.42
CA LYS A 177 1.18 -21.26 17.03
C LYS A 177 2.11 -20.23 16.39
N GLN A 178 3.30 -20.05 16.96
CA GLN A 178 4.34 -19.16 16.43
C GLN A 178 5.71 -19.83 16.55
N ILE A 179 6.07 -20.64 15.55
CA ILE A 179 7.29 -21.48 15.56
C ILE A 179 8.60 -20.69 15.38
N THR A 180 8.51 -19.40 15.11
CA THR A 180 9.67 -18.51 14.95
C THR A 180 9.40 -17.26 15.79
N ARG A 181 10.36 -16.82 16.60
CA ARG A 181 10.20 -15.61 17.41
C ARG A 181 9.82 -14.44 16.50
N GLN A 182 8.81 -13.69 16.92
CA GLN A 182 8.37 -12.47 16.25
C GLN A 182 8.65 -11.31 17.20
N SER A 183 9.43 -10.33 16.74
CA SER A 183 9.69 -9.12 17.52
C SER A 183 8.43 -8.22 17.55
N PRO A 184 8.16 -7.52 18.68
CA PRO A 184 7.14 -6.48 18.75
C PRO A 184 7.32 -5.38 17.69
N ALA A 185 8.56 -5.06 17.31
CA ALA A 185 8.88 -4.07 16.27
C ALA A 185 8.31 -4.44 14.89
N SER A 186 7.93 -5.70 14.67
CA SER A 186 7.27 -6.10 13.41
C SER A 186 5.86 -5.51 13.22
N LEU A 187 5.26 -4.97 14.27
CA LEU A 187 4.01 -4.21 14.25
C LEU A 187 4.24 -2.69 14.20
N PHE A 188 5.49 -2.21 14.32
CA PHE A 188 5.79 -0.78 14.43
C PHE A 188 5.21 0.04 13.27
N SER A 189 5.43 -0.39 12.03
CA SER A 189 4.92 0.32 10.85
C SER A 189 3.39 0.33 10.78
N LEU A 190 2.72 -0.71 11.29
CA LEU A 190 1.25 -0.76 11.35
C LEU A 190 0.72 0.22 12.40
N LEU A 191 1.32 0.23 13.58
CA LEU A 191 0.93 1.14 14.67
C LEU A 191 1.15 2.60 14.27
N ARG A 192 2.32 2.92 13.69
CA ARG A 192 2.64 4.29 13.27
C ARG A 192 1.74 4.77 12.12
N ARG A 193 1.39 3.89 11.18
CA ARG A 193 0.41 4.23 10.13
C ARG A 193 -0.98 4.46 10.72
N ALA A 194 -1.38 3.67 11.71
CA ALA A 194 -2.68 3.79 12.35
C ALA A 194 -2.81 5.03 13.22
N SER A 195 -1.75 5.43 13.95
CA SER A 195 -1.77 6.70 14.71
C SER A 195 -2.04 7.89 13.78
N ILE A 196 -1.43 7.90 12.59
CA ILE A 196 -1.65 8.94 11.59
C ILE A 196 -3.04 8.82 10.94
N ALA A 197 -3.46 7.62 10.54
CA ALA A 197 -4.71 7.41 9.80
C ALA A 197 -5.95 7.66 10.66
N TYR A 198 -5.92 7.24 11.94
CA TYR A 198 -7.05 7.38 12.87
C TYR A 198 -6.93 8.58 13.81
N ASN A 199 -5.79 9.28 13.82
CA ASN A 199 -5.48 10.34 14.78
C ASN A 199 -5.75 9.89 16.23
N ASP A 200 -5.28 8.67 16.57
CA ASP A 200 -5.54 7.98 17.83
C ASP A 200 -4.20 7.70 18.54
N ASP A 201 -3.90 8.53 19.54
CA ASP A 201 -2.62 8.53 20.28
C ASP A 201 -2.35 7.20 20.99
N LYS A 202 -3.37 6.37 21.22
CA LYS A 202 -3.21 5.04 21.82
C LYS A 202 -2.16 4.20 21.09
N TYR A 203 -2.04 4.35 19.77
CA TYR A 203 -1.08 3.59 18.99
C TYR A 203 0.36 4.06 19.21
N GLU A 204 0.59 5.36 19.45
CA GLU A 204 1.92 5.86 19.89
C GLU A 204 2.24 5.41 21.32
N GLU A 205 1.25 5.35 22.22
CA GLU A 205 1.45 4.77 23.55
C GLU A 205 1.82 3.29 23.50
N ILE A 206 1.23 2.52 22.57
CA ILE A 206 1.63 1.13 22.32
C ILE A 206 3.04 1.05 21.75
N ILE A 207 3.43 1.96 20.83
CA ILE A 207 4.79 2.01 20.26
C ILE A 207 5.85 2.18 21.35
N LYS A 208 5.58 3.00 22.38
CA LYS A 208 6.52 3.20 23.52
C LYS A 208 6.84 1.91 24.29
N LYS A 209 6.03 0.86 24.13
CA LYS A 209 6.29 -0.46 24.73
C LYS A 209 7.27 -1.31 23.92
N ILE A 210 7.58 -0.92 22.69
CA ILE A 210 8.57 -1.60 21.85
C ILE A 210 9.97 -1.12 22.29
N PRO A 211 10.96 -2.01 22.47
CA PRO A 211 12.33 -1.61 22.77
C PRO A 211 12.84 -0.55 21.76
N PRO A 212 13.29 0.63 22.23
CA PRO A 212 13.64 1.73 21.34
C PRO A 212 14.72 1.40 20.30
N ASP A 213 15.68 0.57 20.66
CA ASP A 213 16.77 0.08 19.81
C ASP A 213 16.26 -0.73 18.60
N GLU A 214 15.08 -1.35 18.70
CA GLU A 214 14.48 -2.08 17.59
C GLU A 214 13.79 -1.17 16.56
N ILE A 215 13.51 0.10 16.90
CA ILE A 215 12.69 1.00 16.06
C ILE A 215 13.34 2.35 15.72
N ILE A 216 14.41 2.75 16.41
CA ILE A 216 15.04 4.07 16.22
C ILE A 216 15.52 4.30 14.77
N ASP A 217 16.22 3.32 14.19
CA ASP A 217 16.75 3.39 12.82
C ASP A 217 15.77 2.86 11.76
N SER A 218 14.52 2.57 12.16
CA SER A 218 13.52 2.07 11.22
C SER A 218 13.17 3.12 10.18
N ARG A 219 13.20 2.74 8.89
CA ARG A 219 12.70 3.56 7.77
C ARG A 219 11.26 4.03 7.95
N THR A 220 10.48 3.34 8.80
CA THR A 220 9.13 3.77 9.19
C THR A 220 9.12 5.20 9.71
N ASN A 221 10.15 5.63 10.45
CA ASN A 221 10.22 7.00 10.97
C ASN A 221 10.35 8.06 9.88
N LEU A 222 10.94 7.71 8.74
CA LEU A 222 11.04 8.57 7.57
C LEU A 222 9.73 8.57 6.76
N LEU A 223 9.20 7.37 6.50
CA LEU A 223 8.02 7.18 5.64
C LEU A 223 6.73 7.64 6.33
N TRP A 224 6.64 7.51 7.65
CA TRP A 224 5.50 7.89 8.48
C TRP A 224 5.99 8.63 9.75
N PRO A 225 6.25 9.95 9.64
CA PRO A 225 6.73 10.75 10.76
C PRO A 225 5.76 10.77 11.95
N ASN A 226 6.31 10.80 13.17
CA ASN A 226 5.51 10.82 14.40
C ASN A 226 4.54 12.03 14.41
N PRO A 227 3.22 11.81 14.51
CA PRO A 227 2.25 12.91 14.53
C PRO A 227 2.42 13.84 15.75
N LEU A 228 2.91 13.33 16.89
CA LEU A 228 3.12 14.10 18.11
C LEU A 228 4.33 15.05 18.05
N ASN A 229 5.23 14.85 17.08
CA ASN A 229 6.40 15.71 16.88
C ASN A 229 6.15 16.82 15.84
N ARG A 230 4.91 17.01 15.39
CA ARG A 230 4.60 18.10 14.45
C ARG A 230 4.57 19.43 15.20
N PRO A 231 5.30 20.47 14.75
CA PRO A 231 5.11 21.81 15.28
C PRO A 231 3.66 22.25 15.07
N SER A 232 3.12 22.99 16.04
CA SER A 232 1.77 23.55 15.95
C SER A 232 1.55 24.28 14.62
N PRO A 233 0.34 24.26 14.05
CA PRO A 233 0.06 24.79 12.71
C PRO A 233 0.32 26.30 12.54
N HIS A 234 0.71 27.02 13.60
CA HIS A 234 1.02 28.44 13.59
C HIS A 234 2.46 28.81 13.17
N LEU A 235 3.32 27.85 12.84
CA LEU A 235 4.65 28.13 12.30
C LEU A 235 4.82 27.53 10.91
N SER A 236 4.38 28.30 9.91
CA SER A 236 4.59 28.01 8.49
C SER A 236 6.05 28.25 8.10
N PHE A 237 6.85 27.19 8.11
CA PHE A 237 8.07 27.09 7.31
C PHE A 237 7.93 25.87 6.39
N LEU A 238 8.15 26.11 5.08
CA LEU A 238 8.29 25.15 3.98
C LEU A 238 7.81 23.73 4.30
N HIS A 239 6.50 23.50 4.13
CA HIS A 239 5.92 22.17 4.16
C HIS A 239 6.45 21.36 2.96
N PHE A 240 7.41 20.47 3.19
CA PHE A 240 7.58 19.30 2.33
C PHE A 240 6.40 18.37 2.62
N ASP A 241 5.32 18.52 1.85
CA ASP A 241 4.15 17.67 1.97
C ASP A 241 4.45 16.28 1.38
N PHE A 242 5.03 15.40 2.21
CA PHE A 242 5.21 13.98 1.89
C PHE A 242 3.89 13.25 1.60
N LYS A 243 2.70 13.87 1.79
CA LYS A 243 1.44 13.29 1.31
C LYS A 243 1.41 13.13 -0.21
N HIS A 244 2.28 13.82 -0.96
CA HIS A 244 2.34 13.72 -2.41
C HIS A 244 3.33 12.64 -2.93
N CYS A 245 4.22 12.11 -2.08
CA CYS A 245 5.28 11.17 -2.49
C CYS A 245 4.85 9.71 -2.76
N PHE A 246 3.57 9.44 -2.98
CA PHE A 246 3.14 8.04 -3.20
C PHE A 246 2.52 7.76 -4.56
N PHE A 247 2.17 8.75 -5.38
CA PHE A 247 1.90 8.56 -6.83
C PHE A 247 1.89 9.94 -7.50
N PHE A 248 3.05 10.41 -7.95
CA PHE A 248 3.12 11.56 -8.86
C PHE A 248 2.74 11.07 -10.27
N LEU A 249 1.66 11.60 -10.82
CA LEU A 249 1.49 11.69 -12.27
C LEU A 249 1.34 13.19 -12.57
N PRO A 250 2.26 13.83 -13.31
CA PRO A 250 1.91 15.09 -13.95
C PRO A 250 0.77 14.82 -14.95
N PRO A 251 -0.12 15.81 -15.20
CA PRO A 251 -1.14 15.68 -16.22
C PRO A 251 -0.47 15.44 -17.59
N PRO A 252 -1.13 14.72 -18.53
CA PRO A 252 -0.62 14.60 -19.89
C PRO A 252 -0.43 16.00 -20.48
N PRO A 253 0.61 16.22 -21.31
CA PRO A 253 0.76 17.50 -22.00
C PRO A 253 -0.51 17.76 -22.79
N SER A 254 -1.12 18.93 -22.56
CA SER A 254 -2.17 19.42 -23.46
C SER A 254 -1.60 19.44 -24.87
N PRO A 255 -2.35 19.01 -25.90
CA PRO A 255 -1.89 19.17 -27.27
C PRO A 255 -1.76 20.67 -27.53
N THR A 256 -0.53 21.17 -27.50
CA THR A 256 -0.20 22.49 -28.02
C THR A 256 -0.53 22.44 -29.51
N ILE A 257 -1.67 23.03 -29.87
CA ILE A 257 -1.95 23.40 -31.25
C ILE A 257 -0.87 24.43 -31.61
N ILE A 258 0.13 23.99 -32.36
CA ILE A 258 1.06 24.88 -33.04
C ILE A 258 0.24 25.56 -34.13
N LEU A 259 -0.31 26.74 -33.83
CA LEU A 259 -0.68 27.69 -34.86
C LEU A 259 0.63 28.23 -35.43
N SER A 260 1.05 27.67 -36.56
CA SER A 260 2.10 28.23 -37.40
C SER A 260 1.62 29.57 -37.95
N ASP A 261 2.01 30.65 -37.30
CA ASP A 261 1.76 32.02 -37.75
C ASP A 261 2.74 32.35 -38.89
N THR A 262 2.42 31.89 -40.10
CA THR A 262 3.07 32.34 -41.32
C THR A 262 2.51 33.72 -41.66
N ARG A 263 3.22 34.77 -41.23
CA ARG A 263 2.98 36.13 -41.70
C ARG A 263 3.29 36.20 -43.20
N TYR A 264 2.25 36.22 -44.01
CA TYR A 264 2.30 36.79 -45.35
C TYR A 264 2.21 38.32 -45.23
N ASP A 265 3.33 38.98 -45.54
CA ASP A 265 3.41 40.40 -45.79
C ASP A 265 2.88 40.70 -47.20
N LEU A 266 1.74 41.41 -47.27
CA LEU A 266 1.19 42.00 -48.47
C LEU A 266 0.49 43.31 -48.09
N ARG A 267 1.21 44.44 -48.21
CA ARG A 267 0.78 45.82 -48.54
C ARG A 267 1.84 46.81 -48.01
N ASN A 268 2.54 47.63 -48.80
CA ASN A 268 2.02 48.58 -49.78
C ASN A 268 3.06 48.96 -50.85
N CYS A 269 2.58 49.12 -52.08
CA CYS A 269 3.14 50.02 -53.08
C CYS A 269 2.71 51.47 -52.78
N PHE A 270 3.56 52.41 -53.21
CA PHE A 270 3.52 53.88 -53.13
C PHE A 270 4.07 54.52 -51.85
#